data_AF-A0A9P9BRF2-F1
#
_entry.id   AF-A0A9P9BRF2-F1
#
_cell.length_a   1.000
_cell.length_b   1.000
_cell.length_c   1.000
_cell.angle_alpha   90.00
_cell.angle_beta   90.00
_cell.angle_gamma   90.00
#
_symmetry.space_group_name_H-M   'P 1'
#
loop_
_entity.id
_entity.type
_entity.pdbx_description
1 polymer ?
#
loop_
_entity_poly.entity_id
_entity_poly.type
_entity_poly.pdbx_seq_one_letter_code
_entity_poly.pdbx_strand_id
1 'polypeptide(L)'
;MQILSILAALFATSAIGAVVPAALEKRAITCVAPGSTATARWTNAAGQACTFNGIVGSNYGKNAAGGDYSCNGRCGAGCSGVALGNFYTQDCFSHDICSYFENASGGASDKNCGAAFNAAADDTIGGFSCAKSNPSNAAVAPSTKPVCV
;
A
#
# COMPACT_ATOMS: atom_id res chain seq x y z
N MET A 1 24.51 61.48 40.35
CA MET A 1 24.87 60.06 40.42
C MET A 1 23.57 59.26 40.51
N GLN A 2 23.05 58.66 39.42
CA GLN A 2 23.34 57.27 38.98
C GLN A 2 22.90 56.27 40.09
N ILE A 3 22.07 55.24 39.93
CA ILE A 3 21.98 54.20 38.88
C ILE A 3 20.66 53.37 39.03
N LEU A 4 20.09 52.98 37.88
CA LEU A 4 19.29 51.78 37.51
C LEU A 4 17.92 51.40 38.10
N SER A 5 16.98 51.40 37.16
CA SER A 5 15.80 50.54 36.97
C SER A 5 16.04 49.03 37.15
N ILE A 6 15.07 48.32 37.74
CA ILE A 6 14.87 46.88 37.52
C ILE A 6 13.37 46.61 37.30
N LEU A 7 12.98 46.45 36.03
CA LEU A 7 11.75 45.77 35.64
C LEU A 7 11.97 44.27 35.83
N ALA A 8 11.27 43.66 36.80
CA ALA A 8 11.22 42.21 36.91
C ALA A 8 10.15 41.66 35.96
N ALA A 9 10.60 40.78 35.06
CA ALA A 9 9.85 40.25 33.93
C ALA A 9 8.77 39.23 34.35
N LEU A 10 7.53 39.44 33.89
CA LEU A 10 6.52 38.38 33.76
C LEU A 10 6.64 37.77 32.36
N PHE A 11 7.42 36.70 32.22
CA PHE A 11 7.30 35.81 31.07
C PHE A 11 6.32 34.70 31.43
N ALA A 12 5.07 34.85 31.01
CA ALA A 12 4.10 33.77 30.98
C ALA A 12 4.57 32.74 29.94
N THR A 13 4.98 31.57 30.39
CA THR A 13 5.35 30.44 29.52
C THR A 13 4.09 29.78 29.00
N SER A 14 3.67 30.17 27.79
CA SER A 14 2.70 29.41 27.00
C SER A 14 3.32 28.06 26.63
N ALA A 15 2.87 26.98 27.25
CA ALA A 15 3.22 25.62 26.82
C ALA A 15 2.55 25.35 25.47
N ILE A 16 3.31 25.51 24.38
CA ILE A 16 2.91 25.04 23.06
C ILE A 16 2.98 23.52 23.12
N GLY A 17 1.81 22.87 23.16
CA GLY A 17 1.73 21.42 22.99
C GLY A 17 2.35 21.06 21.65
N ALA A 18 3.41 20.26 21.67
CA ALA A 18 3.99 19.70 20.46
C ALA A 18 2.96 18.79 19.79
N VAL A 19 2.29 19.28 18.75
CA VAL A 19 1.71 18.39 17.73
C VAL A 19 2.88 17.67 17.10
N VAL A 20 3.13 16.44 17.56
CA VAL A 20 4.00 15.50 16.85
C VAL A 20 3.43 15.37 15.44
N PRO A 21 4.14 15.80 14.38
CA PRO A 21 3.75 15.40 13.04
C PRO A 21 3.77 13.88 13.04
N ALA A 22 2.70 13.25 12.56
CA ALA A 22 2.71 11.82 12.28
C ALA A 22 3.93 11.59 11.39
N ALA A 23 4.98 10.98 11.95
CA ALA A 23 6.09 10.52 11.16
C ALA A 23 5.46 9.69 10.05
N LEU A 24 5.77 10.05 8.81
CA LEU A 24 5.47 9.23 7.65
C LEU A 24 6.31 7.98 7.86
N GLU A 25 5.79 7.05 8.67
CA GLU A 25 6.46 5.82 9.03
C GLU A 25 6.56 5.06 7.71
N LYS A 26 7.72 5.19 7.07
CA LYS A 26 8.07 4.43 5.88
C LYS A 26 7.92 2.99 6.31
N ARG A 27 6.79 2.36 5.94
CA ARG A 27 6.52 0.99 6.31
C ARG A 27 7.69 0.17 5.77
N ALA A 28 8.25 -0.68 6.61
CA ALA A 28 9.32 -1.55 6.16
C ALA A 28 8.80 -2.40 5.00
N ILE A 29 9.49 -2.36 3.87
CA ILE A 29 9.19 -3.19 2.70
C ILE A 29 9.17 -4.64 3.14
N THR A 30 8.02 -5.28 3.02
CA THR A 30 7.82 -6.67 3.43
C THR A 30 7.76 -7.56 2.21
N CYS A 31 8.82 -8.33 1.97
CA CYS A 31 8.85 -9.26 0.85
C CYS A 31 7.88 -10.42 1.07
N VAL A 32 7.19 -10.82 0.00
CA VAL A 32 6.40 -12.05 -0.06
C VAL A 32 6.89 -12.92 -1.22
N ALA A 33 6.60 -14.22 -1.19
CA ALA A 33 7.09 -15.17 -2.18
C ALA A 33 5.95 -15.74 -3.03
N PRO A 34 6.09 -15.84 -4.37
CA PRO A 34 5.14 -16.59 -5.19
C PRO A 34 4.88 -17.99 -4.63
N GLY A 35 3.61 -18.41 -4.61
CA GLY A 35 3.16 -19.67 -4.03
C GLY A 35 2.88 -19.62 -2.52
N SER A 36 3.32 -18.58 -1.81
CA SER A 36 2.94 -18.39 -0.39
C SER A 36 1.54 -17.80 -0.25
N THR A 37 0.89 -18.05 0.88
CA THR A 37 -0.35 -17.35 1.26
C THR A 37 -0.01 -16.00 1.88
N ALA A 38 -0.68 -14.94 1.43
CA ALA A 38 -0.61 -13.61 2.01
C ALA A 38 -2.02 -13.07 2.27
N THR A 39 -2.13 -12.14 3.23
CA THR A 39 -3.40 -11.45 3.53
C THR A 39 -3.33 -10.04 2.99
N ALA A 40 -4.11 -9.76 1.95
CA ALA A 40 -4.35 -8.41 1.45
C ALA A 40 -5.24 -7.65 2.43
N ARG A 41 -4.92 -6.37 2.66
CA ARG A 41 -5.70 -5.47 3.51
C ARG A 41 -5.85 -4.10 2.85
N TRP A 42 -7.04 -3.53 2.86
CA TRP A 42 -7.30 -2.16 2.37
C TRP A 42 -8.51 -1.56 3.07
N THR A 43 -8.68 -0.25 2.92
CA THR A 43 -9.89 0.47 3.32
C THR A 43 -10.66 0.86 2.07
N ASN A 44 -11.91 0.43 1.93
CA ASN A 44 -12.73 0.78 0.76
C ASN A 44 -13.32 2.20 0.86
N ALA A 45 -14.03 2.66 -0.18
CA ALA A 45 -14.64 3.99 -0.20
C ALA A 45 -15.76 4.19 0.84
N ALA A 46 -16.29 3.11 1.42
CA ALA A 46 -17.27 3.17 2.51
C ALA A 46 -16.59 3.30 3.90
N GLY A 47 -15.26 3.32 3.95
CA GLY A 47 -14.49 3.39 5.20
C GLY A 47 -14.34 2.05 5.92
N GLN A 48 -14.73 0.94 5.29
CA GLN A 48 -14.64 -0.40 5.90
C GLN A 48 -13.24 -0.98 5.74
N ALA A 49 -12.82 -1.76 6.73
CA ALA A 49 -11.58 -2.51 6.65
C ALA A 49 -11.82 -3.85 5.94
N CYS A 50 -11.26 -3.99 4.74
CA CYS A 50 -11.40 -5.16 3.90
C CYS A 50 -10.16 -6.07 3.99
N THR A 51 -10.38 -7.38 3.98
CA THR A 51 -9.33 -8.39 4.00
C THR A 51 -9.60 -9.52 3.02
N PHE A 52 -8.53 -10.09 2.44
CA PHE A 52 -8.60 -11.26 1.57
C PHE A 52 -7.32 -12.10 1.70
N ASN A 53 -7.47 -13.41 1.89
CA ASN A 53 -6.35 -14.35 1.86
C ASN A 53 -6.22 -14.93 0.45
N GLY A 54 -5.04 -14.78 -0.14
CA GLY A 54 -4.75 -15.29 -1.47
C GLY A 54 -3.33 -15.83 -1.60
N ILE A 55 -3.08 -16.51 -2.72
CA ILE A 55 -1.75 -17.01 -3.06
C ILE A 55 -1.01 -15.94 -3.87
N VAL A 56 0.18 -15.56 -3.41
CA VAL A 56 1.07 -14.63 -4.10
C VAL A 56 1.50 -15.24 -5.43
N GLY A 57 1.57 -14.42 -6.47
CA GLY A 57 1.88 -14.84 -7.84
C GLY A 57 0.72 -15.52 -8.56
N SER A 58 -0.49 -15.52 -8.00
CA SER A 58 -1.69 -15.98 -8.71
C SER A 58 -1.92 -15.21 -10.01
N ASN A 59 -2.65 -15.82 -10.94
CA ASN A 59 -3.09 -15.17 -12.15
C ASN A 59 -4.62 -15.06 -12.15
N TYR A 60 -5.16 -13.92 -11.73
CA TYR A 60 -6.61 -13.70 -11.72
C TYR A 60 -7.15 -13.21 -13.07
N GLY A 61 -6.28 -13.06 -14.07
CA GLY A 61 -6.64 -12.54 -15.39
C GLY A 61 -6.97 -11.06 -15.33
N LYS A 62 -8.06 -10.65 -15.98
CA LYS A 62 -8.50 -9.25 -16.01
C LYS A 62 -9.72 -9.01 -15.14
N ASN A 63 -9.81 -7.82 -14.55
CA ASN A 63 -11.04 -7.35 -13.92
C ASN A 63 -11.97 -6.68 -14.96
N ALA A 64 -13.15 -6.21 -14.53
CA ALA A 64 -14.12 -5.59 -15.44
C ALA A 64 -13.67 -4.22 -15.97
N ALA A 65 -12.75 -3.54 -15.27
CA ALA A 65 -12.11 -2.30 -15.73
C ALA A 65 -10.97 -2.55 -16.75
N GLY A 66 -10.61 -3.80 -17.02
CA GLY A 66 -9.62 -4.20 -18.02
C GLY A 66 -8.17 -4.26 -17.52
N GLY A 67 -7.92 -4.03 -16.22
CA GLY A 67 -6.60 -4.18 -15.60
C GLY A 67 -6.12 -5.63 -15.63
N ASP A 68 -4.80 -5.84 -15.68
CA ASP A 68 -4.17 -7.17 -15.67
C ASP A 68 -3.67 -7.51 -14.27
N TYR A 69 -4.22 -8.57 -13.70
CA TYR A 69 -3.97 -9.09 -12.35
C TYR A 69 -3.31 -10.47 -12.40
N SER A 70 -2.49 -10.69 -13.44
CA SER A 70 -1.49 -11.74 -13.42
C SER A 70 -0.35 -11.40 -12.46
N CYS A 71 0.26 -12.41 -11.83
CA CYS A 71 1.37 -12.23 -10.87
C CYS A 71 1.03 -11.42 -9.61
N ASN A 72 -0.14 -11.63 -8.99
CA ASN A 72 -0.58 -10.85 -7.83
C ASN A 72 0.50 -10.73 -6.73
N GLY A 73 0.79 -9.51 -6.29
CA GLY A 73 1.86 -9.22 -5.34
C GLY A 73 3.14 -8.74 -5.96
N ARG A 74 3.27 -8.81 -7.29
CA ARG A 74 4.34 -8.16 -8.03
C ARG A 74 4.02 -6.66 -8.14
N CYS A 75 4.96 -5.82 -7.76
CA CYS A 75 4.83 -4.39 -8.01
C CYS A 75 4.85 -4.08 -9.51
N GLY A 76 3.80 -3.42 -9.99
CA GLY A 76 3.60 -3.06 -11.41
C GLY A 76 2.35 -3.72 -12.00
N ALA A 77 2.18 -3.60 -13.33
CA ALA A 77 1.01 -4.17 -14.01
C ALA A 77 1.28 -5.62 -14.43
N GLY A 78 0.49 -6.57 -13.95
CA GLY A 78 0.52 -7.96 -14.41
C GLY A 78 1.89 -8.66 -14.29
N CYS A 79 2.04 -9.80 -14.95
CA CYS A 79 3.34 -10.48 -15.11
C CYS A 79 4.21 -9.83 -16.20
N SER A 80 3.60 -9.25 -17.24
CA SER A 80 4.28 -8.74 -18.44
C SER A 80 4.16 -7.23 -18.65
N GLY A 81 3.42 -6.54 -17.78
CA GLY A 81 3.28 -5.09 -17.86
C GLY A 81 4.45 -4.36 -17.20
N VAL A 82 4.36 -3.03 -17.27
CA VAL A 82 5.41 -2.11 -16.82
C VAL A 82 5.71 -2.31 -15.33
N ALA A 83 6.99 -2.50 -15.02
CA ALA A 83 7.54 -2.49 -13.67
C ALA A 83 9.05 -2.20 -13.72
N LEU A 84 9.61 -1.76 -12.59
CA LEU A 84 11.08 -1.62 -12.42
C LEU A 84 11.79 -2.96 -12.19
N GLY A 85 11.03 -3.97 -11.78
CA GLY A 85 11.51 -5.33 -11.58
C GLY A 85 10.38 -6.21 -11.04
N ASN A 86 10.65 -7.50 -10.91
CA ASN A 86 9.69 -8.46 -10.36
C ASN A 86 9.79 -8.50 -8.83
N PHE A 87 9.43 -7.38 -8.19
CA PHE A 87 9.49 -7.24 -6.73
C PHE A 87 8.16 -7.71 -6.15
N TYR A 88 8.22 -8.74 -5.31
CA TYR A 88 7.03 -9.27 -4.67
C TYR A 88 6.94 -8.79 -3.23
N THR A 89 5.97 -7.94 -2.95
CA THR A 89 5.82 -7.28 -1.65
C THR A 89 4.39 -7.31 -1.14
N GLN A 90 4.23 -7.13 0.17
CA GLN A 90 2.95 -7.19 0.83
C GLN A 90 2.01 -6.04 0.41
N ASP A 91 2.52 -4.83 0.16
CA ASP A 91 1.67 -3.71 -0.21
C ASP A 91 1.27 -3.78 -1.68
N CYS A 92 2.17 -4.20 -2.57
CA CYS A 92 1.81 -4.52 -3.95
C CYS A 92 0.78 -5.66 -4.01
N PHE A 93 0.87 -6.67 -3.13
CA PHE A 93 -0.15 -7.72 -3.04
C PHE A 93 -1.50 -7.17 -2.57
N SER A 94 -1.52 -6.34 -1.54
CA SER A 94 -2.76 -5.72 -1.06
C SER A 94 -3.40 -4.83 -2.13
N HIS A 95 -2.60 -4.05 -2.86
CA HIS A 95 -3.07 -3.20 -3.94
C HIS A 95 -3.65 -4.02 -5.10
N ASP A 96 -2.96 -5.05 -5.59
CA ASP A 96 -3.46 -5.88 -6.69
C ASP A 96 -4.80 -6.52 -6.35
N ILE A 97 -4.92 -7.06 -5.14
CA ILE A 97 -6.15 -7.72 -4.69
C ILE A 97 -7.29 -6.71 -4.52
N CYS A 98 -7.03 -5.56 -3.89
CA CYS A 98 -8.01 -4.47 -3.80
C CYS A 98 -8.49 -4.09 -5.20
N SER A 99 -7.55 -3.80 -6.09
CA SER A 99 -7.81 -3.25 -7.41
C SER A 99 -8.57 -4.24 -8.31
N TYR A 100 -8.30 -5.54 -8.17
CA TYR A 100 -9.07 -6.60 -8.83
C TYR A 100 -10.54 -6.59 -8.40
N PHE A 101 -10.80 -6.67 -7.09
CA PHE A 101 -12.16 -6.81 -6.57
C PHE A 101 -12.99 -5.52 -6.66
N GLU A 102 -12.35 -4.37 -6.51
CA GLU A 102 -13.01 -3.06 -6.53
C GLU A 102 -13.09 -2.45 -7.94
N ASN A 103 -12.56 -3.14 -8.96
CA ASN A 103 -12.42 -2.65 -10.33
C ASN A 103 -11.71 -1.27 -10.40
N ALA A 104 -10.67 -1.10 -9.59
CA ALA A 104 -9.98 0.18 -9.46
C ALA A 104 -9.20 0.55 -10.73
N SER A 105 -9.19 1.84 -11.05
CA SER A 105 -8.45 2.38 -12.21
C SER A 105 -7.89 3.79 -11.97
N GLY A 106 -8.16 4.39 -10.80
CA GLY A 106 -7.76 5.77 -10.48
C GLY A 106 -6.35 5.94 -9.90
N GLY A 107 -5.57 4.85 -9.76
CA GLY A 107 -4.28 4.87 -9.08
C GLY A 107 -4.40 5.46 -7.66
N ALA A 108 -3.51 6.39 -7.30
CA ALA A 108 -3.53 7.08 -6.01
C ALA A 108 -4.85 7.82 -5.70
N SER A 109 -5.60 8.24 -6.71
CA SER A 109 -6.88 8.95 -6.56
C SER A 109 -8.08 8.01 -6.56
N ASP A 110 -7.87 6.70 -6.67
CA ASP A 110 -8.95 5.73 -6.61
C ASP A 110 -9.59 5.72 -5.23
N LYS A 111 -10.91 5.89 -5.17
CA LYS A 111 -11.65 5.97 -3.90
C LYS A 111 -11.61 4.68 -3.08
N ASN A 112 -11.41 3.53 -3.71
CA ASN A 112 -11.41 2.23 -3.06
C ASN A 112 -9.98 1.74 -2.77
N CYS A 113 -9.05 1.98 -3.71
CA CYS A 113 -7.71 1.40 -3.64
C CYS A 113 -6.57 2.42 -3.63
N GLY A 114 -6.85 3.73 -3.65
CA GLY A 114 -5.82 4.77 -3.70
C GLY A 114 -4.88 4.77 -2.49
N ALA A 115 -5.40 4.44 -1.31
CA ALA A 115 -4.57 4.25 -0.12
C ALA A 115 -3.60 3.06 -0.27
N ALA A 116 -4.08 1.93 -0.79
CA ALA A 116 -3.24 0.75 -1.06
C ALA A 116 -2.23 1.03 -2.20
N PHE A 117 -2.62 1.77 -3.23
CA PHE A 117 -1.72 2.22 -4.30
C PHE A 117 -0.57 3.08 -3.73
N ASN A 118 -0.89 4.05 -2.87
CA ASN A 118 0.11 4.90 -2.23
C ASN A 118 1.03 4.11 -1.28
N ALA A 119 0.50 3.12 -0.57
CA ALA A 119 1.31 2.22 0.26
C ALA A 119 2.26 1.35 -0.59
N ALA A 120 1.87 0.95 -1.80
CA ALA A 120 2.72 0.17 -2.70
C ALA A 120 3.76 1.02 -3.47
N ALA A 121 3.71 2.35 -3.36
CA ALA A 121 4.54 3.24 -4.17
C ALA A 121 6.03 3.15 -3.80
N ASP A 122 6.36 3.08 -2.51
CA ASP A 122 7.75 2.94 -2.07
C ASP A 122 8.27 1.51 -2.27
N ASP A 123 7.40 0.49 -2.24
CA ASP A 123 7.73 -0.88 -2.62
C ASP A 123 8.17 -0.99 -4.10
N THR A 124 7.55 -0.22 -5.00
CA THR A 124 7.90 -0.20 -6.43
C THR A 124 9.35 0.27 -6.66
N ILE A 125 9.80 1.25 -5.87
CA ILE A 125 11.14 1.85 -6.03
C ILE A 125 12.16 1.19 -5.10
N GLY A 126 11.77 0.72 -3.92
CA GLY A 126 12.68 0.18 -2.91
C GLY A 126 12.73 -1.35 -2.83
N GLY A 127 11.84 -2.05 -3.52
CA GLY A 127 11.63 -3.50 -3.40
C GLY A 127 12.70 -4.40 -4.02
N PHE A 128 13.88 -3.88 -4.37
CA PHE A 128 14.92 -4.63 -5.08
C PHE A 128 15.33 -5.94 -4.38
N SER A 129 15.38 -5.96 -3.05
CA SER A 129 15.67 -7.17 -2.26
C SER A 129 14.58 -8.24 -2.33
N CYS A 130 13.37 -7.86 -2.76
CA CYS A 130 12.22 -8.74 -2.93
C CYS A 130 12.09 -9.28 -4.37
N ALA A 131 13.14 -9.15 -5.19
CA ALA A 131 13.14 -9.69 -6.55
C ALA A 131 12.91 -11.22 -6.55
N LYS A 132 11.94 -11.67 -7.35
CA LYS A 132 11.62 -13.09 -7.59
C LYS A 132 11.37 -13.34 -9.08
N SER A 133 11.35 -14.61 -9.48
CA SER A 133 10.87 -15.01 -10.81
C SER A 133 9.34 -15.02 -10.84
N ASN A 134 8.77 -14.53 -11.94
CA ASN A 134 7.33 -14.60 -12.16
C ASN A 134 6.91 -16.06 -12.41
N PRO A 135 5.85 -16.55 -11.76
CA PRO A 135 5.28 -17.86 -12.08
C PRO A 135 4.56 -17.83 -13.44
N SER A 136 4.41 -19.00 -14.06
CA SER A 136 3.63 -19.18 -15.30
C SER A 136 2.35 -19.94 -14.99
N ASN A 137 1.34 -19.21 -14.51
CA ASN A 137 0.04 -19.77 -14.13
C ASN A 137 -1.01 -19.45 -15.19
N ALA A 138 -1.89 -20.41 -15.49
CA ALA A 138 -3.11 -20.14 -16.25
C ALA A 138 -4.01 -19.16 -15.48
N ALA A 139 -4.79 -18.34 -16.20
CA ALA A 139 -5.70 -17.39 -15.58
C ALA A 139 -6.87 -18.13 -14.92
N VAL A 140 -7.05 -17.89 -13.62
CA VAL A 140 -8.12 -18.46 -12.80
C VAL A 140 -8.59 -17.39 -11.82
N ALA A 141 -9.83 -16.94 -11.97
CA ALA A 141 -10.45 -16.00 -11.03
C ALA A 141 -10.64 -16.64 -9.65
N PRO A 142 -10.49 -15.88 -8.56
CA PRO A 142 -10.74 -16.40 -7.21
C PRO A 142 -12.22 -16.74 -7.02
N SER A 143 -12.50 -17.86 -6.35
CA SER A 143 -13.87 -18.30 -6.05
C SER A 143 -14.45 -17.69 -4.77
N THR A 144 -13.60 -17.07 -3.94
CA THR A 144 -13.99 -16.40 -2.70
C THR A 144 -13.97 -14.88 -2.87
N LYS A 145 -14.67 -14.19 -1.97
CA LYS A 145 -14.75 -12.72 -1.93
C LYS A 145 -14.05 -12.17 -0.69
N PRO A 146 -13.62 -10.90 -0.71
CA PRO A 146 -13.11 -10.21 0.47
C PRO A 146 -14.16 -10.10 1.59
N VAL A 147 -13.69 -10.01 2.82
CA VAL A 147 -14.51 -9.69 4.00
C VAL A 147 -14.23 -8.25 4.39
N CYS A 148 -15.27 -7.42 4.46
CA CYS A 148 -15.19 -6.01 4.85
C CYS A 148 -16.08 -5.76 6.07
N VAL A 149 -15.52 -5.11 7.09
CA VAL A 149 -16.21 -4.76 8.35
C VAL A 149 -16.10 -3.29 8.66
#